data_AF-A0A7S4PAL8-F1
#
_entry.id   AF-A0A7S4PAL8-F1
#
_cell.length_a   1.000
_cell.length_b   1.000
_cell.length_c   1.000
_cell.angle_alpha   90.00
_cell.angle_beta   90.00
_cell.angle_gamma   90.00
#
_symmetry.space_group_name_H-M   'P 1'
#
loop_
_entity.id
_entity.type
_entity.pdbx_description
1 polymer ?
#
loop_
_entity_poly.entity_id
_entity_poly.type
_entity_poly.pdbx_seq_one_letter_code
_entity_poly.pdbx_strand_id
1 'polypeptide(L)'
;EKEKEKEKEKEKEKKGGGEPKLIDVKIFGEKGCLFYGGNDGCSKSGKMEIRLNDGSTTVVEGGFLFENTDKEGLGPESLQEFVVGCGGGDGCFVGASSDIGLQTVLAIDAMYRSSLSGVVEDIL
;
A
#
# COMPACT_ATOMS: atom_id res chain seq x y z
N GLU A 1 -30.19 -25.87 -15.13
CA GLU A 1 -30.14 -24.38 -15.16
C GLU A 1 -29.53 -23.78 -13.89
N LYS A 2 -30.00 -24.15 -12.69
CA LYS A 2 -29.49 -23.63 -11.41
C LYS A 2 -27.99 -23.82 -11.13
N GLU A 3 -27.35 -24.86 -11.67
CA GLU A 3 -25.89 -25.06 -11.54
C GLU A 3 -25.08 -24.11 -12.43
N LYS A 4 -25.59 -23.77 -13.61
CA LYS A 4 -24.95 -22.82 -14.54
C LYS A 4 -25.04 -21.38 -14.05
N GLU A 5 -26.05 -21.04 -13.23
CA GLU A 5 -26.15 -19.74 -12.56
C GLU A 5 -25.15 -19.62 -11.41
N LYS A 6 -24.95 -20.68 -10.61
CA LYS A 6 -23.94 -20.71 -9.53
C LYS A 6 -22.51 -20.63 -10.05
N GLU A 7 -22.21 -21.26 -11.19
CA GLU A 7 -20.91 -21.12 -11.84
C GLU A 7 -20.69 -19.70 -12.38
N LYS A 8 -21.71 -19.08 -12.98
CA LYS A 8 -21.63 -17.69 -13.46
C LYS A 8 -21.50 -16.66 -12.32
N GLU A 9 -22.07 -16.91 -11.15
CA GLU A 9 -21.85 -16.06 -9.96
C GLU A 9 -20.43 -16.20 -9.41
N LYS A 10 -19.89 -17.42 -9.30
CA LYS A 10 -18.48 -17.65 -8.93
C LYS A 10 -17.48 -17.07 -9.94
N GLU A 11 -17.84 -17.06 -11.22
CA GLU A 11 -17.03 -16.49 -12.29
C GLU A 11 -17.14 -14.95 -12.37
N LYS A 12 -18.26 -14.37 -11.90
CA LYS A 12 -18.42 -12.91 -11.73
C LYS A 12 -17.66 -12.37 -10.52
N GLU A 13 -17.58 -13.11 -9.42
CA GLU A 13 -16.72 -12.75 -8.27
C GLU A 13 -15.23 -12.70 -8.64
N LYS A 14 -14.78 -13.54 -9.59
CA LYS A 14 -13.38 -13.58 -10.04
C LYS A 14 -12.95 -12.42 -10.95
N LYS A 15 -13.87 -11.59 -11.47
CA LYS A 15 -13.56 -10.63 -12.55
C LYS A 15 -13.39 -9.17 -12.11
N GLY A 16 -13.32 -8.88 -10.81
CA GLY A 16 -13.29 -7.49 -10.34
C GLY A 16 -12.49 -7.20 -9.06
N GLY A 17 -11.60 -8.10 -8.65
CA GLY A 17 -10.68 -7.88 -7.53
C GLY A 17 -9.28 -8.31 -7.93
N GLY A 18 -8.29 -7.42 -7.84
CA GLY A 18 -6.90 -7.80 -7.99
C GLY A 18 -6.52 -8.85 -6.95
N GLU A 19 -5.53 -9.69 -7.25
CA GLU A 19 -4.99 -10.60 -6.23
C GLU A 19 -4.44 -9.76 -5.06
N PRO A 20 -4.71 -10.17 -3.82
CA PRO A 20 -4.23 -9.44 -2.66
C PRO A 20 -2.70 -9.47 -2.61
N LYS A 21 -2.11 -8.32 -2.33
CA LYS A 21 -0.67 -8.11 -2.26
C LYS A 21 -0.19 -8.29 -0.82
N LEU A 22 0.97 -8.93 -0.70
CA LEU A 22 1.74 -8.91 0.53
C LEU A 22 2.57 -7.64 0.56
N ILE A 23 2.44 -6.87 1.63
CA ILE A 23 3.20 -5.64 1.88
C ILE A 23 4.11 -5.90 3.08
N ASP A 24 5.38 -5.59 2.94
CA ASP A 24 6.38 -5.73 4.00
C ASP A 24 7.37 -4.57 3.92
N VAL A 25 7.20 -3.60 4.82
CA VAL A 25 8.02 -2.40 4.94
C VAL A 25 8.84 -2.52 6.23
N LYS A 26 10.16 -2.42 6.08
CA LYS A 26 11.12 -2.49 7.20
C LYS A 26 12.01 -1.28 7.17
N ILE A 27 12.01 -0.51 8.26
CA ILE A 27 12.84 0.68 8.41
C ILE A 27 13.81 0.41 9.56
N PHE A 28 15.11 0.49 9.26
CA PHE A 28 16.18 0.32 10.24
C PHE A 28 16.79 1.69 10.53
N GLY A 29 16.85 2.05 11.81
CA GLY A 29 17.44 3.30 12.27
C GLY A 29 18.39 3.08 13.44
N GLU A 30 19.02 4.17 13.89
CA GLU A 30 20.07 4.10 14.91
C GLU A 30 19.59 3.54 16.26
N LYS A 31 18.30 3.69 16.58
CA LYS A 31 17.71 3.30 17.86
C LYS A 31 16.92 1.99 17.82
N GLY A 32 16.80 1.38 16.64
CA GLY A 32 15.95 0.20 16.46
C GLY A 32 15.37 0.12 15.06
N CYS A 33 14.28 -0.62 14.92
CA CYS A 33 13.61 -0.85 13.65
C CYS A 33 12.08 -0.86 13.78
N LEU A 34 11.44 -0.44 12.69
CA LEU A 34 10.00 -0.51 12.48
C LEU A 34 9.72 -1.56 11.41
N PHE A 35 8.81 -2.47 11.71
CA PHE A 35 8.25 -3.45 10.79
C PHE A 35 6.78 -3.14 10.61
N TYR A 36 6.36 -2.97 9.36
CA TYR A 36 4.97 -2.73 9.02
C TYR A 36 4.62 -3.55 7.80
N GLY A 37 3.65 -4.45 7.92
CA GLY A 37 3.31 -5.32 6.81
C GLY A 37 2.09 -6.17 7.09
N GLY A 38 1.56 -6.75 6.03
CA GLY A 38 0.32 -7.52 6.01
C GLY A 38 -0.10 -7.85 4.59
N ASN A 39 -1.09 -8.71 4.46
CA ASN A 39 -1.81 -8.96 3.23
C ASN A 39 -2.94 -7.92 3.10
N ASP A 40 -2.94 -7.11 2.05
CA ASP A 40 -3.92 -6.02 1.86
C ASP A 40 -5.37 -6.52 1.68
N GLY A 41 -5.56 -7.77 1.27
CA GLY A 41 -6.87 -8.43 1.22
C GLY A 41 -7.35 -8.98 2.56
N CYS A 42 -6.57 -8.85 3.63
CA CYS A 42 -6.92 -9.34 4.97
C CYS A 42 -6.55 -8.31 6.04
N SER A 43 -7.54 -7.52 6.48
CA SER A 43 -7.34 -6.45 7.48
C SER A 43 -6.76 -6.93 8.81
N LYS A 44 -6.93 -8.21 9.16
CA LYS A 44 -6.39 -8.80 10.39
C LYS A 44 -4.97 -9.35 10.24
N SER A 45 -4.44 -9.40 9.02
CA SER A 45 -3.17 -10.08 8.75
C SER A 45 -1.95 -9.25 9.09
N GLY A 46 -2.07 -7.92 9.08
CA GLY A 46 -0.93 -7.06 9.27
C GLY A 46 -0.87 -6.37 10.62
N LYS A 47 0.34 -5.91 10.93
CA LYS A 47 0.71 -5.32 12.21
C LYS A 47 1.83 -4.31 12.00
N MET A 48 1.95 -3.38 12.92
CA MET A 48 3.13 -2.54 13.07
C MET A 48 3.88 -2.95 14.34
N GLU A 49 5.18 -3.18 14.23
CA GLU A 49 6.04 -3.59 15.32
C GLU A 49 7.26 -2.68 15.38
N ILE A 50 7.53 -2.10 16.55
CA ILE A 50 8.68 -1.27 16.85
C ILE A 50 9.59 -2.07 17.78
N ARG A 51 10.83 -2.32 17.35
CA ARG A 51 11.87 -2.97 18.16
C ARG A 51 12.98 -1.98 18.44
N LEU A 52 13.30 -1.75 19.70
CA LEU A 52 14.39 -0.85 20.09
C LEU A 52 15.63 -1.64 20.51
N ASN A 53 16.79 -0.98 20.48
CA ASN A 53 18.07 -1.60 20.81
C ASN A 53 18.21 -1.99 22.30
N ASP A 54 17.36 -1.46 23.17
CA ASP A 54 17.26 -1.89 24.57
C ASP A 54 16.52 -3.22 24.76
N GLY A 55 16.08 -3.84 23.66
CA GLY A 55 15.32 -5.09 23.64
C GLY A 55 13.81 -4.90 23.80
N SER A 56 13.33 -3.67 24.00
CA SER A 56 11.89 -3.40 24.06
C SER A 56 11.23 -3.61 22.70
N THR A 57 10.02 -4.16 22.74
CA THR A 57 9.19 -4.39 21.55
C THR A 57 7.79 -3.89 21.83
N THR A 58 7.28 -3.04 20.93
CA THR A 58 5.91 -2.56 20.95
C THR A 58 5.21 -3.05 19.69
N VAL A 59 4.08 -3.73 19.86
CA VAL A 59 3.20 -4.11 18.76
C VAL A 59 1.99 -3.18 18.80
N VAL A 60 1.72 -2.48 17.70
CA VAL A 60 0.52 -1.68 17.53
C VAL A 60 -0.54 -2.59 16.91
N GLU A 61 -1.51 -2.95 17.76
CA GLU A 61 -2.71 -3.69 17.38
C GLU A 61 -3.72 -2.74 16.73
N GLY A 62 -4.45 -3.21 15.72
CA GLY A 62 -5.39 -2.38 14.96
C GLY A 62 -5.67 -2.86 13.54
N GLY A 63 -4.92 -3.84 13.07
CA GLY A 63 -5.03 -4.37 11.72
C GLY A 63 -4.23 -3.58 10.69
N PHE A 64 -4.30 -4.03 9.45
CA PHE A 64 -3.57 -3.49 8.32
C PHE A 64 -4.51 -3.30 7.14
N LEU A 65 -4.76 -2.04 6.80
CA LEU A 65 -5.45 -1.65 5.58
C LEU A 65 -4.54 -0.63 4.91
N PHE A 66 -3.91 -1.03 3.81
CA PHE A 66 -3.09 -0.11 3.02
C PHE A 66 -3.98 0.95 2.35
N GLU A 67 -5.18 0.55 1.95
CA GLU A 67 -6.24 1.43 1.45
C GLU A 67 -7.60 0.76 1.67
N ASN A 68 -8.66 1.55 1.87
CA ASN A 68 -10.01 1.03 1.98
C ASN A 68 -10.58 0.69 0.60
N THR A 69 -10.76 -0.61 0.34
CA THR A 69 -11.31 -1.12 -0.92
C THR A 69 -12.80 -1.44 -0.85
N ASP A 70 -13.51 -1.02 0.21
CA ASP A 70 -14.95 -1.20 0.31
C ASP A 70 -15.66 -0.45 -0.83
N LYS A 71 -16.36 -1.21 -1.68
CA LYS A 71 -17.05 -0.70 -2.86
C LYS A 71 -18.37 -0.01 -2.51
N GLU A 72 -18.93 -0.32 -1.34
CA GLU A 72 -20.19 0.25 -0.86
C GLU A 72 -19.98 1.45 0.08
N GLY A 73 -18.72 1.77 0.41
CA GLY A 73 -18.32 2.88 1.27
C GLY A 73 -18.15 4.22 0.55
N LEU A 74 -17.50 5.18 1.22
CA LEU A 74 -17.19 6.51 0.64
C LEU A 74 -16.01 6.49 -0.35
N GLY A 75 -15.54 5.31 -0.74
CA GLY A 75 -14.29 5.12 -1.47
C GLY A 75 -13.06 5.24 -0.57
N PRO A 76 -11.87 5.10 -1.17
CA PRO A 76 -10.60 5.09 -0.42
C PRO A 76 -10.33 6.45 0.23
N GLU A 77 -9.68 6.44 1.39
CA GLU A 77 -9.34 7.63 2.16
C GLU A 77 -8.50 8.62 1.33
N SER A 78 -7.64 8.12 0.44
CA SER A 78 -6.85 8.94 -0.49
C SER A 78 -7.73 9.80 -1.43
N LEU A 79 -8.84 9.26 -1.92
CA LEU A 79 -9.79 9.98 -2.76
C LEU A 79 -10.61 10.98 -1.94
N GLN A 80 -10.96 10.62 -0.71
CA GLN A 80 -11.66 11.53 0.20
C GLN A 80 -10.79 12.77 0.49
N GLU A 81 -9.51 12.58 0.81
CA GLU A 81 -8.54 13.66 1.00
C GLU A 81 -8.34 14.52 -0.26
N PHE A 82 -8.31 13.88 -1.45
CA PHE A 82 -8.26 14.61 -2.72
C PHE A 82 -9.47 15.54 -2.90
N VAL A 83 -10.67 15.07 -2.62
CA VAL A 83 -11.91 15.88 -2.71
C VAL A 83 -11.87 17.05 -1.72
N VAL A 84 -11.40 16.83 -0.50
CA VAL A 84 -11.21 17.90 0.50
C VAL A 84 -10.23 18.96 -0.02
N GLY A 85 -9.11 18.53 -0.60
CA GLY A 85 -8.13 19.43 -1.22
C GLY A 85 -8.72 20.26 -2.37
N CYS A 86 -9.53 19.65 -3.24
CA CYS A 86 -10.22 20.37 -4.31
C CYS A 86 -11.26 21.39 -3.82
N GLY A 87 -11.87 21.13 -2.66
CA GLY A 87 -12.84 22.03 -2.03
C GLY A 87 -12.22 23.28 -1.38
N GLY A 88 -10.91 23.45 -1.44
CA GLY A 88 -10.20 24.53 -0.76
C GLY A 88 -10.12 24.31 0.76
N GLY A 89 -10.17 23.06 1.21
CA GLY A 89 -10.03 22.72 2.63
C GLY A 89 -8.71 23.22 3.20
N ASP A 90 -8.78 24.03 4.24
CA ASP A 90 -7.61 24.41 5.04
C ASP A 90 -7.00 23.14 5.67
N GLY A 91 -5.68 22.96 5.55
CA GLY A 91 -4.97 21.89 6.25
C GLY A 91 -4.84 20.55 5.51
N CYS A 92 -5.05 20.51 4.19
CA CYS A 92 -4.73 19.30 3.41
C CYS A 92 -3.22 18.99 3.51
N PHE A 93 -2.87 17.81 4.02
CA PHE A 93 -1.49 17.35 4.07
C PHE A 93 -1.06 16.88 2.68
N VAL A 94 -0.11 17.58 2.07
CA VAL A 94 0.45 17.17 0.76
C VAL A 94 1.45 16.03 0.99
N GLY A 95 0.94 14.80 1.05
CA GLY A 95 1.75 13.59 1.18
C GLY A 95 2.29 13.05 -0.16
N ALA A 96 1.71 13.47 -1.29
CA ALA A 96 2.11 13.06 -2.62
C ALA A 96 2.00 14.24 -3.60
N SER A 97 3.15 14.75 -4.03
CA SER A 97 3.28 15.87 -4.97
C SER A 97 3.87 15.41 -6.30
N SER A 98 3.85 16.28 -7.32
CA SER A 98 4.34 15.94 -8.67
C SER A 98 5.85 15.65 -8.70
N ASP A 99 6.64 16.29 -7.86
CA ASP A 99 8.07 16.02 -7.70
C ASP A 99 8.33 14.64 -7.07
N ILE A 100 7.58 14.25 -6.03
CA ILE A 100 7.64 12.89 -5.47
C ILE A 100 7.22 11.86 -6.55
N GLY A 101 6.19 12.16 -7.32
CA GLY A 101 5.74 11.32 -8.43
C GLY A 101 6.81 11.13 -9.50
N LEU A 102 7.49 12.21 -9.90
CA LEU A 102 8.60 12.15 -10.85
C LEU A 102 9.76 11.30 -10.32
N GLN A 103 10.19 11.54 -9.07
CA GLN A 103 11.26 10.74 -8.44
C GLN A 103 10.91 9.25 -8.37
N THR A 104 9.64 8.92 -8.11
CA THR A 104 9.16 7.53 -8.09
C THR A 104 9.31 6.87 -9.46
N VAL A 105 8.91 7.56 -10.54
CA VAL A 105 9.03 7.04 -11.91
C VAL A 105 10.50 6.84 -12.30
N LEU A 106 11.36 7.80 -11.98
CA LEU A 106 12.79 7.74 -12.29
C LEU A 106 13.49 6.60 -11.54
N ALA A 107 13.12 6.36 -10.27
CA ALA A 107 13.62 5.23 -9.50
C ALA A 107 13.19 3.89 -10.12
N ILE A 108 11.92 3.75 -10.51
CA ILE A 108 11.41 2.53 -11.17
C ILE A 108 12.12 2.30 -12.51
N ASP A 109 12.31 3.34 -13.32
CA ASP A 109 13.07 3.25 -14.57
C ASP A 109 14.51 2.76 -14.34
N ALA A 110 15.21 3.32 -13.36
CA ALA A 110 16.56 2.88 -12.98
C ALA A 110 16.58 1.41 -12.54
N MET A 111 15.56 0.94 -11.81
CA MET A 111 15.42 -0.47 -11.45
C MET A 111 15.27 -1.37 -12.68
N TYR A 112 14.45 -0.97 -13.66
CA TYR A 112 14.29 -1.73 -14.90
C TYR A 112 15.58 -1.77 -15.73
N ARG A 113 16.25 -0.63 -15.88
CA ARG A 113 17.56 -0.57 -16.55
C ARG A 113 18.58 -1.47 -15.86
N SER A 114 18.67 -1.39 -14.53
CA SER A 114 19.61 -2.20 -13.74
C SER A 114 19.34 -3.70 -13.86
N SER A 115 18.06 -4.09 -13.88
CA SER A 115 17.64 -5.48 -14.10
C SER A 115 18.07 -6.01 -15.48
N LEU A 116 17.99 -5.16 -16.53
CA LEU A 116 18.38 -5.52 -17.89
C LEU A 116 19.89 -5.51 -18.10
N SER A 117 20.60 -4.52 -17.53
CA SER A 117 22.05 -4.35 -17.72
C SER A 117 22.87 -5.24 -16.78
N GLY A 118 22.29 -5.66 -15.65
CA GLY A 118 22.97 -6.42 -14.61
C GLY A 118 23.97 -5.60 -13.80
N VAL A 119 23.95 -4.27 -13.92
CA VAL A 119 24.81 -3.35 -13.16
C VAL A 119 23.99 -2.32 -12.41
N VAL A 120 24.63 -1.62 -11.48
CA VAL A 120 24.00 -0.49 -10.77
C VAL A 120 23.82 0.67 -11.75
N GLU A 121 22.62 1.25 -11.76
CA GLU A 121 22.23 2.34 -12.64
C GLU A 121 21.81 3.54 -11.80
N ASP A 122 22.20 4.75 -12.22
CA ASP A 122 21.82 5.98 -11.54
C ASP A 122 20.36 6.36 -11.83
N ILE A 123 19.74 7.06 -10.87
CA ILE A 123 18.47 7.77 -11.06
C ILE A 123 18.78 9.05 -11.83
N LEU A 124 18.16 9.22 -13.00
CA LEU A 124 18.41 10.33 -13.93
C LEU A 124 17.52 11.54 -13.65
#